data_AF-A0A1J5SBL8-F1
#
_entry.id   AF-A0A1J5SBL8-F1
#
_cell.length_a   1.000
_cell.length_b   1.000
_cell.length_c   1.000
_cell.angle_alpha   90.00
_cell.angle_beta   90.00
_cell.angle_gamma   90.00
#
_symmetry.space_group_name_H-M   'P 1'
#
loop_
_entity.id
_entity.type
_entity.pdbx_description
1 polymer ?
#
loop_
_entity_poly.entity_id
_entity_poly.type
_entity_poly.pdbx_seq_one_letter_code
_entity_poly.pdbx_strand_id
1 'polypeptide(L)' 'MQTKHCTCGAEADVRRGTRRTAEGCDEIVYRVTCPVCGQLGPAIPAEGKDEATAIAEAIAAWNDMIARRRPLED' A
#
# COMPACT_ATOMS: atom_id res chain seq x y z
N MET A 1 -10.03 -5.53 11.29
CA MET A 1 -8.69 -5.31 10.71
C MET A 1 -8.68 -5.89 9.32
N GLN A 2 -8.45 -5.09 8.27
CA GLN A 2 -8.18 -5.62 6.93
C GLN A 2 -6.78 -6.24 6.95
N THR A 3 -6.67 -7.54 6.71
CA THR A 3 -5.41 -8.28 6.75
C THR A 3 -4.54 -7.90 5.55
N LYS A 4 -3.27 -7.60 5.82
CA LYS A 4 -2.27 -7.15 4.84
C LYS A 4 -1.00 -7.96 5.03
N HIS A 5 -1.02 -9.22 4.64
CA HIS A 5 0.16 -10.09 4.78
C HIS A 5 1.15 -9.86 3.63
N CYS A 6 2.43 -9.90 3.95
CA CYS A 6 3.49 -9.94 2.96
C CYS A 6 3.81 -11.39 2.55
N THR A 7 4.43 -11.58 1.39
CA THR A 7 4.97 -12.88 0.96
C THR A 7 6.01 -13.44 1.93
N CYS A 8 6.65 -12.60 2.75
CA CYS A 8 7.57 -13.05 3.80
C CYS A 8 6.87 -13.58 5.07
N GLY A 9 5.53 -13.62 5.09
CA GLY A 9 4.73 -14.10 6.22
C GLY A 9 4.46 -13.07 7.33
N ALA A 10 5.01 -11.86 7.23
CA ALA A 10 4.77 -10.80 8.22
C ALA A 10 3.51 -9.99 7.92
N GLU A 11 2.88 -9.44 8.96
CA GLU A 11 1.85 -8.42 8.80
C GLU A 11 2.49 -7.10 8.35
N ALA A 12 2.02 -6.56 7.22
CA ALA A 12 2.43 -5.27 6.72
C ALA A 12 1.75 -4.13 7.50
N ASP A 13 2.29 -2.94 7.38
CA ASP A 13 1.81 -1.71 8.02
C ASP A 13 1.35 -0.69 6.98
N VAL A 14 0.37 0.17 7.31
CA VAL A 14 -0.01 1.28 6.42
C VAL A 14 0.69 2.54 6.88
N ARG A 15 1.52 3.11 6.01
CA ARG A 15 2.19 4.38 6.25
C ARG A 15 1.58 5.51 5.43
N ARG A 16 1.29 6.60 6.12
CA ARG A 16 1.02 7.91 5.52
C ARG A 16 2.34 8.56 5.13
N GLY A 17 2.41 9.10 3.93
CA GLY A 17 3.53 9.89 3.43
C GLY A 17 3.05 11.09 2.63
N THR A 18 4.01 11.91 2.20
CA THR A 18 3.78 12.97 1.23
C THR A 18 4.50 12.64 -0.06
N ARG A 19 3.88 12.95 -1.19
CA ARG A 19 4.48 12.88 -2.52
C ARG A 19 4.38 14.26 -3.14
N ARG A 20 5.44 14.70 -3.82
CA ARG A 20 5.39 15.91 -4.63
C ARG A 20 4.84 15.58 -6.01
N THR A 21 3.78 16.25 -6.42
CA THR A 21 3.20 16.14 -7.76
C THR A 21 4.07 16.87 -8.79
N ALA A 22 3.82 16.62 -10.07
CA ALA A 22 4.50 17.32 -11.16
C ALA A 22 4.21 18.84 -11.15
N GLU A 23 3.09 19.26 -10.56
CA GLU A 23 2.69 20.65 -10.36
C GLU A 23 3.41 21.31 -9.17
N GLY A 24 4.24 20.55 -8.44
CA GLY A 24 4.99 21.05 -7.28
C GLY A 24 4.20 21.05 -5.97
N CYS A 25 2.97 20.57 -5.97
CA CYS A 25 2.15 20.44 -4.77
C CYS A 25 2.52 19.18 -3.99
N ASP A 26 2.47 19.25 -2.66
CA ASP A 26 2.61 18.08 -1.80
C ASP A 26 1.23 17.43 -1.57
N GLU A 27 1.05 16.21 -2.07
CA GLU A 27 -0.14 15.40 -1.86
C GLU A 27 0.09 14.34 -0.77
N ILE A 28 -0.96 14.03 0.00
CA ILE A 28 -0.91 12.94 0.97
C ILE A 28 -1.10 11.62 0.23
N VAL A 29 -0.23 10.66 0.50
CA VAL A 29 -0.31 9.30 -0.03
C VAL A 29 -0.32 8.27 1.09
N TYR A 30 -1.07 7.19 0.90
CA TYR A 30 -1.05 6.01 1.77
C TYR A 30 -0.38 4.86 1.02
N ARG A 31 0.55 4.18 1.68
CA ARG A 31 1.21 2.99 1.13
C ARG A 31 1.32 1.90 2.18
N VAL A 32 1.19 0.66 1.76
CA VAL A 32 1.48 -0.49 2.61
C VAL A 32 2.98 -0.79 2.55
N THR A 33 3.59 -1.09 3.70
CA THR A 33 5.01 -1.44 3.82
C THR A 33 5.17 -2.66 4.70
N CYS A 34 6.01 -3.61 4.31
CA CYS A 34 6.41 -4.68 5.21
C CYS A 34 7.56 -4.21 6.11
N PRO A 35 7.42 -4.21 7.45
CA PRO A 35 8.50 -3.81 8.35
C PRO A 35 9.64 -4.83 8.42
N VAL A 36 9.43 -6.05 7.94
CA VAL A 36 10.41 -7.15 8.01
C VAL A 36 11.30 -7.19 6.77
N CYS A 37 10.71 -7.33 5.57
CA CYS A 37 11.48 -7.43 4.33
C CYS A 37 11.65 -6.09 3.59
N GLY A 38 11.04 -5.01 4.09
CA GLY A 38 11.11 -3.69 3.47
C GLY A 38 10.31 -3.54 2.17
N GLN A 39 9.50 -4.54 1.80
CA GLN A 39 8.69 -4.47 0.58
C GLN A 39 7.72 -3.29 0.65
N LEU A 40 7.81 -2.42 -0.36
CA LEU A 40 6.94 -1.26 -0.51
C LEU A 40 5.80 -1.60 -1.49
N GLY A 41 4.59 -1.24 -1.08
CA GLY A 41 3.40 -1.26 -1.92
C GLY A 41 3.23 0.03 -2.73
N PRO A 42 2.21 0.07 -3.59
CA PRO A 42 1.86 1.25 -4.37
C PRO A 42 1.47 2.42 -3.45
N ALA A 43 1.81 3.64 -3.88
CA ALA A 43 1.42 4.87 -3.22
C ALA A 43 0.06 5.31 -3.74
N ILE A 44 -0.96 5.27 -2.88
CA ILE A 44 -2.33 5.66 -3.20
C ILE A 44 -2.53 7.11 -2.74
N PRO A 45 -2.84 8.05 -3.65
CA PRO A 45 -3.11 9.43 -3.29
C PRO A 45 -4.39 9.51 -2.46
N ALA A 46 -4.46 10.42 -1.49
CA ALA A 46 -5.67 10.66 -0.70
C ALA A 46 -6.54 11.78 -1.28
N GLU A 47 -6.08 12.44 -2.35
CA GLU A 47 -6.79 13.55 -2.97
C GLU A 47 -8.20 13.13 -3.42
N GLY A 48 -9.20 13.94 -3.05
CA GLY A 48 -10.60 13.71 -3.42
C GLY A 48 -11.30 12.56 -2.69
N LYS A 49 -10.69 11.97 -1.65
CA LYS A 49 -11.31 10.88 -0.86
C LYS A 49 -10.93 10.92 0.61
N ASP A 50 -11.76 10.30 1.44
CA ASP A 50 -11.49 10.13 2.86
C ASP A 50 -10.30 9.21 3.12
N GLU A 51 -9.61 9.45 4.24
CA GLU A 51 -8.47 8.65 4.69
C GLU A 51 -8.80 7.15 4.72
N ALA A 52 -9.97 6.77 5.25
CA ALA A 52 -10.39 5.37 5.33
C ALA A 52 -10.47 4.71 3.94
N THR A 53 -10.97 5.44 2.94
CA THR A 53 -11.07 4.97 1.55
C THR A 53 -9.69 4.80 0.94
N ALA A 54 -8.81 5.78 1.11
CA ALA A 54 -7.43 5.70 0.60
C ALA A 54 -6.63 4.55 1.26
N ILE A 55 -6.84 4.29 2.55
CA ILE A 55 -6.23 3.16 3.26
C ILE A 55 -6.77 1.83 2.72
N ALA A 56 -8.09 1.71 2.53
CA ALA A 56 -8.68 0.49 1.98
C ALA A 56 -8.16 0.19 0.57
N GLU A 57 -8.03 1.20 -0.29
CA GLU A 57 -7.43 1.04 -1.62
C GLU A 57 -5.94 0.66 -1.56
N ALA A 58 -5.17 1.23 -0.64
CA ALA A 58 -3.77 0.85 -0.45
C ALA A 58 -3.62 -0.62 -0.03
N ILE A 59 -4.52 -1.10 0.85
CA ILE A 59 -4.56 -2.50 1.27
C ILE A 59 -5.01 -3.41 0.13
N ALA A 60 -6.02 -3.02 -0.64
CA ALA A 60 -6.48 -3.79 -1.80
C ALA A 60 -5.37 -3.92 -2.86
N ALA A 61 -4.69 -2.82 -3.20
CA ALA A 61 -3.60 -2.80 -4.15
C ALA A 61 -2.38 -3.60 -3.68
N TRP A 62 -2.10 -3.59 -2.36
CA TRP A 62 -1.10 -4.48 -1.77
C TRP A 62 -1.47 -5.95 -1.95
N ASN A 63 -2.70 -6.33 -1.63
CA ASN A 63 -3.15 -7.71 -1.73
C ASN A 63 -3.12 -8.22 -3.18
N ASP A 64 -3.55 -7.41 -4.16
CA ASP A 64 -3.42 -7.73 -5.59
C ASP A 64 -1.95 -7.93 -6.01
N MET A 65 -1.05 -7.03 -5.59
CA MET A 65 0.39 -7.17 -5.86
C MET A 65 0.97 -8.47 -5.26
N ILE A 66 0.60 -8.81 -4.03
CA ILE A 66 1.05 -10.04 -3.37
C ILE A 66 0.46 -11.28 -4.05
N ALA A 67 -0.82 -11.24 -4.43
CA ALA A 67 -1.48 -12.32 -5.14
C ALA A 67 -0.82 -12.62 -6.49
N ARG A 68 -0.42 -11.58 -7.25
CA ARG A 68 0.33 -11.73 -8.51
C ARG A 68 1.75 -12.28 -8.32
N ARG A 69 2.36 -12.05 -7.17
CA ARG A 69 3.71 -12.54 -6.84
C ARG A 69 3.73 -13.95 -6.29
N ARG A 70 2.61 -14.44 -5.76
CA ARG A 70 2.53 -15.83 -5.33
C ARG A 70 2.61 -16.69 -6.60
N PRO A 71 3.65 -17.52 -6.77
CA PRO A 71 3.69 -18.42 -7.92
C PRO A 71 2.41 -19.28 -7.89
N LEU A 72 1.74 -19.40 -9.04
CA LEU A 72 0.78 -20.48 -9.26
C LEU A 72 1.55 -21.78 -9.00
N GLU A 73 1.24 -22.45 -7.89
CA GLU A 73 1.65 -23.84 -7.70
C GLU A 73 0.89 -24.65 -8.77
N ASP A 74 1.62 -25.18 -9.75
CA ASP A 74 1.20 -26.26 -10.66
C ASP A 74 1.60 -27.60 -10.03
#